data_AF-A0A089LKJ1-F1
#
_entry.id   AF-A0A089LKJ1-F1
#
_cell.length_a   1.000
_cell.length_b   1.000
_cell.length_c   1.000
_cell.angle_alpha   90.00
_cell.angle_beta   90.00
_cell.angle_gamma   90.00
#
_symmetry.space_group_name_H-M   'P 1'
#
loop_
_entity.id
_entity.type
_entity.pdbx_description
1 polymer ?
#
loop_
_entity_poly.entity_id
_entity_poly.type
_entity_poly.pdbx_seq_one_letter_code
_entity_poly.pdbx_strand_id
1 'polypeptide(L)'
;MNLSRNIKRVMIVGTMIVAMSIGGNSWAAKSVSASPIAKLSAAVPAAAAGTVSTSKRDDLLGALNQSSDEDFYYALYEGQSLADIAEGSGADVSQVVQLQSEQLIAQLGERLASGSITREQYNDYIAEVPDIIRSSVYQL
;
A
#
# COMPACT_ATOMS: atom_id res chain seq x y z
N MET A 1 2.50 21.66 36.18
CA MET A 1 1.21 21.17 35.64
C MET A 1 0.38 22.38 35.24
N ASN A 2 0.18 22.58 33.94
CA ASN A 2 -0.87 23.47 33.43
C ASN A 2 -1.34 22.98 32.05
N LEU A 3 -2.65 23.10 31.87
CA LEU A 3 -3.53 22.27 31.08
C LEU A 3 -3.98 23.03 29.82
N SER A 4 -3.74 22.52 28.61
CA SER A 4 -4.75 22.59 27.54
C SER A 4 -4.39 21.82 26.28
N ARG A 5 -5.14 20.74 26.12
CA ARG A 5 -5.26 19.86 24.97
C ARG A 5 -5.91 20.67 23.83
N ASN A 6 -5.14 21.03 22.80
CA ASN A 6 -5.63 21.80 21.64
C ASN A 6 -6.45 20.92 20.68
N ILE A 7 -7.63 20.45 21.11
CA ILE A 7 -8.56 19.65 20.28
C ILE A 7 -9.57 20.51 19.48
N LYS A 8 -9.40 21.84 19.47
CA LYS A 8 -10.34 22.79 18.88
C LYS A 8 -10.28 22.92 17.34
N ARG A 9 -9.46 22.13 16.64
CA ARG A 9 -9.43 22.09 15.16
C ARG A 9 -10.11 20.85 14.58
N VAL A 10 -10.89 20.14 15.39
CA VAL A 10 -11.72 19.01 14.97
C VAL A 10 -13.18 19.45 15.02
N MET A 11 -13.64 20.18 14.01
CA MET A 11 -15.08 20.21 13.66
C MET A 11 -15.35 20.97 12.34
N ILE A 12 -16.01 20.25 11.42
CA ILE A 12 -16.97 20.74 10.40
C ILE A 12 -16.38 21.31 9.10
N VAL A 13 -16.14 20.40 8.15
CA VAL A 13 -16.53 20.54 6.74
C VAL A 13 -17.06 19.15 6.37
N GLY A 14 -18.36 18.89 6.42
CA GLY A 14 -19.33 19.40 5.48
C GLY A 14 -19.96 18.18 4.83
N THR A 15 -21.08 17.75 5.38
CA THR A 15 -21.97 16.73 4.81
C THR A 15 -22.36 17.14 3.39
N MET A 16 -21.70 16.54 2.40
CA MET A 16 -22.21 16.50 1.02
C MET A 16 -22.50 15.04 0.71
N ILE A 17 -23.75 14.64 0.92
CA ILE A 17 -24.25 13.34 0.48
C ILE A 17 -24.41 13.44 -1.03
N VAL A 18 -23.45 12.90 -1.77
CA VAL A 18 -23.65 12.58 -3.19
C VAL A 18 -24.22 11.17 -3.23
N ALA A 19 -25.53 11.08 -3.43
CA ALA A 19 -26.20 9.85 -3.80
C ALA A 19 -25.79 9.50 -5.24
N MET A 20 -24.58 8.96 -5.42
CA MET A 20 -24.23 8.24 -6.64
C MET A 20 -24.79 6.83 -6.49
N SER A 21 -25.96 6.64 -7.10
CA SER A 21 -26.54 5.34 -7.37
C SER A 21 -25.56 4.54 -8.24
N ILE A 22 -24.68 3.77 -7.59
CA ILE A 22 -23.89 2.73 -8.23
C ILE A 22 -24.66 1.44 -7.99
N GLY A 23 -25.44 1.05 -8.98
CA GLY A 23 -26.03 -0.29 -9.02
C GLY A 23 -24.92 -1.33 -9.04
N GLY A 24 -24.90 -2.22 -8.04
CA GLY A 24 -23.94 -3.31 -7.97
C GLY A 24 -23.65 -3.80 -6.54
N ASN A 25 -24.67 -4.28 -5.84
CA ASN A 25 -24.60 -5.09 -4.61
C ASN A 25 -23.50 -6.19 -4.76
N SER A 26 -22.73 -6.61 -3.76
CA SER A 26 -22.91 -6.58 -2.31
C SER A 26 -21.63 -7.14 -1.66
N TRP A 27 -20.93 -6.32 -0.89
CA TRP A 27 -19.91 -6.77 0.05
C TRP A 27 -20.48 -6.59 1.46
N ALA A 28 -20.97 -7.69 2.04
CA ALA A 28 -21.17 -7.97 3.48
C ALA A 28 -22.10 -9.19 3.56
N ALA A 29 -21.85 -10.29 4.27
CA ALA A 29 -20.81 -10.69 5.19
C ALA A 29 -20.86 -12.23 5.31
N LYS A 30 -19.79 -12.82 5.85
CA LYS A 30 -19.68 -14.15 6.50
C LYS A 30 -20.79 -15.18 6.22
N SER A 31 -20.40 -16.29 5.61
CA SER A 31 -21.05 -17.59 5.84
C SER A 31 -19.98 -18.58 6.27
N VAL A 32 -19.88 -18.80 7.59
CA VAL A 32 -19.39 -20.07 8.12
C VAL A 32 -20.42 -21.10 7.67
N SER A 33 -20.07 -21.94 6.70
CA SER A 33 -20.82 -23.15 6.38
C SER A 33 -19.83 -24.18 5.84
N ALA A 34 -19.71 -25.28 6.59
CA ALA A 34 -18.79 -26.37 6.34
C ALA A 34 -19.30 -27.32 5.23
N SER A 35 -18.35 -28.10 4.70
CA SER A 35 -18.50 -29.37 3.96
C SER A 35 -18.57 -29.28 2.41
N PRO A 36 -18.15 -30.33 1.67
CA PRO A 36 -16.83 -30.36 1.05
C PRO A 36 -16.87 -30.66 -0.47
N ILE A 37 -15.72 -30.48 -1.12
CA ILE A 37 -15.23 -31.13 -2.36
C ILE A 37 -16.30 -31.72 -3.29
N ALA A 38 -16.71 -30.97 -4.32
CA ALA A 38 -16.95 -31.54 -5.64
C ALA A 38 -17.12 -30.43 -6.68
N LYS A 39 -16.23 -30.44 -7.68
CA LYS A 39 -16.33 -29.73 -8.98
C LYS A 39 -16.01 -28.23 -8.98
N LEU A 40 -14.73 -27.92 -8.78
CA LEU A 40 -14.10 -26.84 -9.53
C LEU A 40 -12.59 -27.11 -9.74
N SER A 41 -12.28 -28.24 -10.37
CA SER A 41 -11.02 -28.39 -11.09
C SER A 41 -11.32 -28.20 -12.57
N ALA A 42 -11.20 -26.96 -13.04
CA ALA A 42 -10.83 -26.63 -14.41
C ALA A 42 -10.49 -25.13 -14.50
N ALA A 43 -9.24 -24.81 -14.13
CA ALA A 43 -8.41 -23.72 -14.66
C ALA A 43 -8.87 -22.26 -14.47
N VAL A 44 -8.66 -21.72 -13.26
CA VAL A 44 -7.98 -20.42 -13.03
C VAL A 44 -7.80 -20.24 -11.52
N PRO A 45 -6.58 -20.08 -10.99
CA PRO A 45 -6.38 -19.94 -9.54
C PRO A 45 -6.84 -18.55 -9.06
N ALA A 46 -8.08 -18.47 -8.59
CA ALA A 46 -8.67 -17.31 -7.93
C ALA A 46 -8.22 -17.18 -6.46
N ALA A 47 -6.91 -17.26 -6.22
CA ALA A 47 -6.28 -17.18 -4.90
C ALA A 47 -5.13 -16.14 -4.88
N ALA A 48 -5.32 -14.97 -5.49
CA ALA A 48 -4.25 -13.97 -5.59
C ALA A 48 -4.65 -12.53 -5.20
N ALA A 49 -5.89 -12.25 -4.78
CA ALA A 49 -6.28 -10.88 -4.41
C ALA A 49 -6.04 -10.51 -2.93
N GLY A 50 -5.78 -11.50 -2.05
CA GLY A 50 -5.63 -11.27 -0.60
C GLY A 50 -4.22 -11.46 -0.03
N THR A 51 -3.30 -12.08 -0.78
CA THR A 51 -1.96 -12.42 -0.28
C THR A 51 -0.89 -11.41 -0.73
N VAL A 52 -1.11 -10.73 -1.86
CA VAL A 52 -0.12 -9.83 -2.47
C VAL A 52 0.19 -8.62 -1.59
N SER A 53 -0.82 -7.98 -0.99
CA SER A 53 -0.60 -6.77 -0.17
C SER A 53 0.09 -7.03 1.16
N THR A 54 -0.03 -8.24 1.70
CA THR A 54 0.67 -8.63 2.93
C THR A 54 2.11 -9.02 2.59
N SER A 55 2.31 -9.84 1.56
CA SER A 55 3.65 -10.19 1.07
C SER A 55 4.49 -8.94 0.73
N LYS A 56 3.89 -7.95 0.06
CA LYS A 56 4.57 -6.69 -0.31
C LYS A 56 5.00 -5.88 0.92
N ARG A 57 4.20 -5.90 1.99
CA ARG A 57 4.51 -5.29 3.28
C ARG A 57 5.60 -6.06 4.01
N ASP A 58 5.50 -7.39 4.03
CA ASP A 58 6.51 -8.27 4.64
C ASP A 58 7.87 -8.10 3.95
N ASP A 59 7.90 -7.98 2.62
CA ASP A 59 9.13 -7.74 1.86
C ASP A 59 9.75 -6.37 2.19
N LEU A 60 8.93 -5.33 2.39
CA LEU A 60 9.39 -4.00 2.80
C LEU A 60 9.93 -4.01 4.24
N LEU A 61 9.24 -4.67 5.16
CA LEU A 61 9.71 -4.82 6.55
C LEU A 61 11.01 -5.62 6.61
N GLY A 62 11.11 -6.69 5.82
CA GLY A 62 12.34 -7.46 5.66
C GLY A 62 13.49 -6.60 5.11
N ALA A 63 13.24 -5.78 4.08
CA ALA A 63 14.24 -4.86 3.54
C ALA A 63 14.66 -3.78 4.54
N LEU A 64 13.75 -3.34 5.41
CA LEU A 64 14.01 -2.39 6.50
C LEU A 64 14.62 -3.06 7.75
N ASN A 65 14.83 -4.38 7.74
CA ASN A 65 15.24 -5.16 8.91
C ASN A 65 14.33 -4.94 10.13
N GLN A 66 13.05 -4.68 9.87
CA GLN A 66 12.01 -4.47 10.86
C GLN A 66 11.18 -5.73 11.02
N SER A 67 10.94 -6.12 12.28
CA SER A 67 10.15 -7.32 12.60
C SER A 67 8.71 -6.99 13.03
N SER A 68 8.43 -5.71 13.32
CA SER A 68 7.13 -5.25 13.82
C SER A 68 6.52 -4.24 12.87
N ASP A 69 5.35 -4.56 12.30
CA ASP A 69 4.54 -3.58 11.58
C ASP A 69 4.24 -2.36 12.45
N GLU A 70 3.93 -2.56 13.73
CA GLU A 70 3.54 -1.48 14.65
C GLU A 70 4.66 -0.47 14.86
N ASP A 71 5.89 -0.92 15.12
CA ASP A 71 7.05 -0.05 15.30
C ASP A 71 7.34 0.75 14.02
N PHE A 72 7.18 0.12 12.85
CA PHE A 72 7.27 0.79 11.57
C PHE A 72 6.17 1.86 11.39
N TYR A 73 4.92 1.56 11.72
CA TYR A 73 3.83 2.53 11.67
C TYR A 73 4.05 3.71 12.63
N TYR A 74 4.55 3.46 13.84
CA TYR A 74 4.86 4.52 14.79
C TYR A 74 6.00 5.41 14.30
N ALA A 75 7.07 4.84 13.75
CA ALA A 75 8.18 5.60 13.18
C ALA A 75 7.70 6.55 12.06
N LEU A 76 6.85 6.05 11.15
CA LEU A 76 6.23 6.88 10.12
C LEU A 76 5.30 7.96 10.70
N TYR A 77 4.55 7.63 11.75
CA TYR A 77 3.67 8.58 12.44
C TYR A 77 4.45 9.68 13.17
N GLU A 78 5.63 9.35 13.71
CA GLU A 78 6.55 10.31 14.31
C GLU A 78 7.27 11.18 13.27
N GLY A 79 7.07 10.88 11.97
CA GLY A 79 7.61 11.65 10.86
C GLY A 79 8.97 11.17 10.38
N GLN A 80 9.46 10.03 10.86
CA GLN A 80 10.70 9.45 10.35
C GLN A 80 10.54 9.06 8.87
N SER A 81 11.57 9.33 8.07
CA SER A 81 11.59 8.89 6.68
C SER A 81 11.93 7.39 6.59
N LEU A 82 11.63 6.75 5.46
CA LEU A 82 12.02 5.34 5.26
C LEU A 82 13.54 5.16 5.31
N ALA A 83 14.30 6.18 4.90
CA ALA A 83 15.75 6.19 5.04
C ALA A 83 16.17 6.21 6.52
N ASP A 84 15.56 7.06 7.35
CA ASP A 84 15.87 7.14 8.79
C ASP A 84 15.56 5.82 9.51
N ILE A 85 14.45 5.17 9.13
CA ILE A 85 14.06 3.87 9.69
C ILE A 85 15.06 2.79 9.28
N ALA A 86 15.47 2.77 8.01
CA ALA A 86 16.46 1.83 7.51
C ALA A 86 17.83 2.02 8.18
N GLU A 87 18.32 3.26 8.25
CA GLU A 87 19.59 3.60 8.90
C GLU A 87 19.56 3.25 10.40
N GLY A 88 18.47 3.54 11.09
CA GLY A 88 18.28 3.19 12.51
C GLY A 88 18.24 1.68 12.78
N SER A 89 17.85 0.88 11.77
CA SER A 89 17.72 -0.58 11.87
C SER A 89 18.90 -1.34 11.24
N GLY A 90 19.88 -0.61 10.69
CA GLY A 90 21.04 -1.19 9.99
C GLY A 90 20.70 -1.81 8.61
N ALA A 91 19.57 -1.43 8.03
CA ALA A 91 19.13 -1.85 6.71
C ALA A 91 19.74 -0.99 5.59
N ASP A 92 19.86 -1.57 4.40
CA ASP A 92 20.36 -0.85 3.23
C ASP A 92 19.22 -0.05 2.57
N VAL A 93 19.30 1.27 2.70
CA VAL A 93 18.35 2.22 2.08
C VAL A 93 18.26 1.99 0.56
N SER A 94 19.35 1.58 -0.08
CA SER A 94 19.39 1.29 -1.52
C SER A 94 18.52 0.09 -1.90
N GLN A 95 18.52 -0.95 -1.05
CA GLN A 95 17.64 -2.12 -1.22
C GLN A 95 16.17 -1.72 -1.08
N VAL A 96 15.84 -0.85 -0.13
CA VAL A 96 14.49 -0.32 0.06
C VAL A 96 14.02 0.48 -1.17
N VAL A 97 14.87 1.37 -1.68
CA VAL A 97 14.59 2.15 -2.90
C VAL A 97 14.37 1.23 -4.09
N GLN A 98 15.22 0.23 -4.26
CA GLN A 98 15.10 -0.74 -5.36
C GLN A 98 13.79 -1.53 -5.27
N LEU A 99 13.51 -2.09 -4.10
CA LEU A 99 12.29 -2.86 -3.85
C LEU A 99 11.04 -2.03 -4.12
N GLN A 100 10.98 -0.80 -3.61
CA GLN A 100 9.85 0.11 -3.85
C GLN A 100 9.70 0.50 -5.33
N SER A 101 10.82 0.65 -6.04
CA SER A 101 10.82 0.93 -7.48
C SER A 101 10.25 -0.23 -8.29
N GLU A 102 10.72 -1.46 -8.05
CA GLU A 102 10.22 -2.68 -8.70
C GLU A 102 8.72 -2.89 -8.42
N GLN A 103 8.34 -2.69 -7.18
CA GLN A 103 6.98 -2.77 -6.69
C GLN A 103 6.03 -1.75 -7.35
N LEU A 104 6.49 -0.53 -7.63
CA LEU A 104 5.71 0.50 -8.32
C LEU A 104 5.65 0.22 -9.82
N ILE A 105 6.75 -0.21 -10.44
CA ILE A 105 6.80 -0.62 -11.85
C ILE A 105 5.85 -1.80 -12.12
N ALA A 106 5.79 -2.77 -11.21
CA ALA A 106 4.85 -3.90 -11.30
C ALA A 106 3.40 -3.43 -11.29
N GLN A 107 3.04 -2.50 -10.40
CA GLN A 107 1.69 -1.90 -10.37
C GLN A 107 1.37 -1.11 -11.64
N LEU A 108 2.34 -0.38 -12.18
CA LEU A 108 2.18 0.29 -13.48
C LEU A 108 1.96 -0.73 -14.60
N GLY A 109 2.65 -1.87 -14.57
CA GLY A 109 2.44 -2.98 -15.51
C GLY A 109 1.04 -3.58 -15.44
N GLU A 110 0.51 -3.79 -14.23
CA GLU A 110 -0.87 -4.23 -14.03
C GLU A 110 -1.89 -3.20 -14.56
N ARG A 111 -1.62 -1.90 -14.36
CA ARG A 111 -2.46 -0.81 -14.88
C ARG A 111 -2.41 -0.71 -16.40
N LEU A 112 -1.26 -0.98 -17.01
CA LEU A 112 -1.13 -1.06 -18.46
C LEU A 112 -1.90 -2.27 -19.00
N ALA A 113 -1.77 -3.42 -18.35
CA ALA A 113 -2.48 -4.65 -18.71
C ALA A 113 -4.01 -4.51 -18.55
N SER A 114 -4.47 -3.77 -17.55
CA SER A 114 -5.89 -3.47 -17.34
C SER A 114 -6.42 -2.37 -18.27
N GLY A 115 -5.55 -1.72 -19.06
CA GLY A 115 -5.90 -0.62 -19.94
C GLY A 115 -6.19 0.70 -19.20
N SER A 116 -5.86 0.77 -17.90
CA SER A 116 -6.01 1.98 -17.08
C SER A 116 -5.02 3.09 -17.45
N ILE A 117 -3.91 2.75 -18.10
CA ILE A 117 -2.90 3.67 -18.63
C ILE A 117 -2.47 3.24 -20.03
N THR A 118 -1.96 4.18 -20.84
CA THR A 118 -1.39 3.88 -22.16
C THR A 118 0.10 3.52 -22.06
N ARG A 119 0.67 2.96 -23.13
CA ARG A 119 2.11 2.61 -23.20
C ARG A 119 3.01 3.85 -23.10
N GLU A 120 2.56 4.98 -23.65
CA GLU A 120 3.27 6.26 -23.55
C GLU A 120 3.32 6.72 -22.09
N GLN A 121 2.17 6.73 -21.41
CA GLN A 121 2.07 7.07 -19.98
C GLN A 121 2.90 6.13 -19.11
N TYR A 122 2.93 4.83 -19.43
CA TYR A 122 3.75 3.86 -18.72
C TYR A 122 5.25 4.21 -18.78
N ASN A 123 5.75 4.58 -19.96
CA ASN A 123 7.16 4.96 -20.13
C ASN A 123 7.50 6.26 -19.38
N ASP A 124 6.59 7.24 -19.42
CA ASP A 124 6.75 8.49 -18.68
C ASP A 124 6.83 8.21 -17.18
N TYR A 125 5.90 7.41 -16.65
CA TYR A 125 5.89 7.06 -15.24
C TYR A 125 7.14 6.28 -14.81
N ILE A 126 7.62 5.33 -15.60
CA ILE A 126 8.86 4.58 -15.27
C ILE A 126 10.08 5.49 -15.19
N ALA A 127 10.17 6.50 -16.07
CA ALA A 127 11.26 7.46 -16.01
C ALA A 127 11.25 8.27 -14.71
N GLU A 128 10.06 8.53 -14.15
CA GLU A 128 9.88 9.29 -12.91
C GLU A 128 9.94 8.44 -11.63
N VAL A 129 9.73 7.11 -11.71
CA VAL A 129 9.73 6.20 -10.54
C VAL A 129 10.94 6.43 -9.62
N PRO A 130 12.20 6.49 -10.10
CA PRO A 130 13.36 6.63 -9.23
C PRO A 130 13.32 7.92 -8.40
N ASP A 131 12.90 9.02 -9.00
CA ASP A 131 12.81 10.33 -8.33
C ASP A 131 11.66 10.37 -7.32
N ILE A 132 10.50 9.80 -7.68
CA ILE A 132 9.33 9.69 -6.79
C ILE A 132 9.70 8.85 -5.56
N ILE A 133 10.34 7.70 -5.76
CA ILE A 133 10.75 6.83 -4.65
C ILE A 133 11.80 7.53 -3.79
N ARG A 134 12.76 8.23 -4.39
CA ARG A 134 13.78 8.98 -3.64
C ARG A 134 13.16 10.10 -2.80
N SER A 135 12.25 10.91 -3.35
CA SER A 135 11.54 11.94 -2.57
C SER A 135 10.71 11.32 -1.44
N SER A 136 10.03 10.21 -1.70
CA SER A 136 9.25 9.49 -0.67
C SER A 136 10.13 8.90 0.44
N VAL A 137 11.28 8.32 0.08
CA VAL A 137 12.20 7.66 1.02
C VAL A 137 12.95 8.67 1.90
N TYR A 138 13.30 9.85 1.35
CA TYR A 138 14.08 10.88 2.05
C TYR A 138 13.24 12.09 2.52
N GLN A 139 11.93 12.12 2.25
CA GLN A 139 11.04 13.27 2.48
C GLN A 139 11.59 14.60 1.92
N LEU A 140 12.20 14.56 0.72
CA LEU A 140 12.78 15.72 0.03
C LEU A 140 11.72 16.57 -0.68
#